data_AF-A0A1E3GWE5-F1
#
_entry.id   AF-A0A1E3GWE5-F1
#
_cell.length_a   1.000
_cell.length_b   1.000
_cell.length_c   1.000
_cell.angle_alpha   90.00
_cell.angle_beta   90.00
_cell.angle_gamma   90.00
#
_symmetry.space_group_name_H-M   'P 1'
#
loop_
_entity.id
_entity.type
_entity.pdbx_description
1 polymer ?
#
loop_
_entity_poly.entity_id
_entity_poly.type
_entity_poly.pdbx_seq_one_letter_code
_entity_poly.pdbx_strand_id
1 'polypeptide(L)'
;MTESFTVYYHDAVVPATPGTVTFTIRGANEVITGTTPGAMIAGTSAHETITGLSGGETIDGKGGNDIIYGAEGDDYVIGGSGNDVLYGQGGNDNMSGNIGDDIAVFYAAPNSYTIDALGDGEFDVTIGDETDNVESTEALVFVEPLSVTEDTAVNAGDLTASGSLIFYETSTQHVLWDAFEAGTYEGAYGSVVIGNAVNDGLSNGWDYTVDNSLDVIQELDDGETLTDVITVRTDDGMLIDLKVTINGTNDAPTVTFAGSSGTVTEGTSETATAQITVSDIEEDETEIDASAMQMAGWSDENEDGVWVRTGAYGEASFDEETGTMTFAVGSGTPVQALGAGETETEGFSVFYGDGDDTGYGTATFTIEGVDDESVISGDLTGSATEDTASPLTASGIATITDADTNDTPTFDADTYAGTYGSIVLQSNGAWTYSADNTQLAIQSLGAGETLTDEITIAGSDGNTETITITITGVNDIPVVTVGTPSANAVEDAADRSPPPSPSRMSMATTRRPIRST
;
A
#
# COMPACT_ATOMS: atom_id res chain seq x y z
N MET A 1 3.43 31.76 -63.36
CA MET A 1 2.17 32.24 -63.96
C MET A 1 1.08 32.04 -62.92
N THR A 2 0.16 32.99 -62.73
CA THR A 2 -0.85 32.92 -61.66
C THR A 2 -2.17 32.42 -62.26
N GLU A 3 -2.66 31.27 -61.82
CA GLU A 3 -4.04 30.82 -62.06
C GLU A 3 -4.81 30.77 -60.72
N SER A 4 -6.12 31.02 -60.76
CA SER A 4 -6.97 31.21 -59.58
C SER A 4 -8.09 30.16 -59.55
N PHE A 5 -8.28 29.48 -58.41
CA PHE A 5 -9.44 28.61 -58.15
C PHE A 5 -10.01 28.81 -56.74
N THR A 6 -11.31 28.53 -56.57
CA THR A 6 -12.10 28.75 -55.34
C THR A 6 -12.39 27.42 -54.63
N VAL A 7 -12.20 27.36 -53.30
CA VAL A 7 -12.50 26.19 -52.45
C VAL A 7 -13.55 26.55 -51.39
N TYR A 8 -14.45 25.62 -51.05
CA TYR A 8 -15.46 25.73 -49.99
C TYR A 8 -15.04 24.90 -48.75
N TYR A 9 -15.29 25.42 -47.54
CA TYR A 9 -15.15 24.68 -46.28
C TYR A 9 -16.52 24.49 -45.60
N HIS A 10 -16.72 23.34 -44.94
CA HIS A 10 -17.93 23.00 -44.21
C HIS A 10 -17.86 23.53 -42.76
N ASP A 11 -19.00 24.07 -42.31
CA ASP A 11 -19.37 24.50 -40.95
C ASP A 11 -18.69 25.72 -40.29
N ALA A 12 -19.07 26.91 -40.76
CA ALA A 12 -19.86 27.89 -39.97
C ALA A 12 -20.31 29.07 -40.87
N VAL A 13 -21.57 29.47 -40.75
CA VAL A 13 -22.21 30.52 -41.59
C VAL A 13 -21.76 31.93 -41.16
N VAL A 14 -20.82 32.58 -41.87
CA VAL A 14 -20.65 34.05 -42.11
C VAL A 14 -19.67 34.27 -43.30
N PRO A 15 -19.87 35.21 -44.25
CA PRO A 15 -19.25 35.17 -45.58
C PRO A 15 -17.77 35.60 -45.61
N ALA A 16 -16.95 34.77 -46.26
CA ALA A 16 -15.53 35.01 -46.48
C ALA A 16 -15.25 36.20 -47.42
N THR A 17 -14.20 36.96 -47.10
CA THR A 17 -13.53 37.87 -48.05
C THR A 17 -12.31 37.10 -48.59
N PRO A 18 -12.04 37.04 -49.91
CA PRO A 18 -10.95 36.22 -50.44
C PRO A 18 -9.59 36.79 -50.01
N GLY A 19 -8.82 36.01 -49.25
CA GLY A 19 -7.43 36.28 -48.93
C GLY A 19 -6.49 35.50 -49.86
N THR A 20 -5.52 36.18 -50.45
CA THR A 20 -4.48 35.60 -51.30
C THR A 20 -3.51 34.77 -50.45
N VAL A 21 -3.41 33.46 -50.70
CA VAL A 21 -2.31 32.64 -50.13
C VAL A 21 -1.10 32.77 -51.05
N THR A 22 0.04 33.16 -50.49
CA THR A 22 1.31 33.27 -51.19
C THR A 22 2.16 32.07 -50.79
N PHE A 23 2.43 31.14 -51.71
CA PHE A 23 3.44 30.10 -51.48
C PHE A 23 4.82 30.72 -51.62
N THR A 24 5.65 30.57 -50.59
CA THR A 24 7.06 30.95 -50.62
C THR A 24 7.86 29.73 -51.05
N ILE A 25 8.43 29.76 -52.26
CA ILE A 25 9.34 28.71 -52.74
C ILE A 25 10.61 28.72 -51.87
N ARG A 26 10.96 27.59 -51.25
CA ARG A 26 12.28 27.30 -50.67
C ARG A 26 12.64 25.82 -50.76
N GLY A 27 13.64 25.50 -51.59
CA GLY A 27 14.58 24.37 -51.40
C GLY A 27 14.11 23.00 -51.88
N ALA A 28 15.04 22.22 -52.43
CA ALA A 28 14.87 20.84 -52.88
C ALA A 28 14.36 19.92 -51.74
N ASN A 29 13.53 18.93 -52.10
CA ASN A 29 12.77 18.01 -51.23
C ASN A 29 11.40 18.58 -50.81
N GLU A 30 10.39 18.39 -51.68
CA GLU A 30 8.98 18.72 -51.42
C GLU A 30 8.24 17.48 -50.89
N VAL A 31 7.38 17.65 -49.87
CA VAL A 31 6.55 16.57 -49.32
C VAL A 31 5.15 16.70 -49.92
N ILE A 32 4.66 15.64 -50.55
CA ILE A 32 3.34 15.57 -51.18
C ILE A 32 2.55 14.45 -50.50
N THR A 33 1.44 14.82 -49.86
CA THR A 33 0.54 13.84 -49.22
C THR A 33 -0.77 13.75 -49.98
N GLY A 34 -1.23 12.53 -50.24
CA GLY A 34 -2.56 12.26 -50.77
C GLY A 34 -3.64 12.88 -49.89
N THR A 35 -4.73 13.34 -50.51
CA THR A 35 -5.86 13.96 -49.80
C THR A 35 -7.16 13.17 -49.91
N THR A 36 -7.18 12.14 -50.75
CA THR A 36 -8.38 11.35 -51.04
C THR A 36 -7.97 9.94 -51.45
N PRO A 37 -8.51 8.89 -50.79
CA PRO A 37 -8.30 7.50 -51.21
C PRO A 37 -8.68 7.23 -52.67
N GLY A 38 -7.91 6.38 -53.34
CA GLY A 38 -8.05 5.97 -54.73
C GLY A 38 -7.80 7.09 -55.75
N ALA A 39 -7.13 8.17 -55.35
CA ALA A 39 -6.84 9.30 -56.22
C ALA A 39 -5.56 9.11 -57.03
N MET A 40 -5.42 9.94 -58.07
CA MET A 40 -4.14 10.12 -58.75
C MET A 40 -3.33 11.17 -57.99
N ILE A 41 -2.10 10.81 -57.62
CA ILE A 41 -1.12 11.70 -57.01
C ILE A 41 0.00 11.88 -58.01
N ALA A 42 0.39 13.12 -58.29
CA ALA A 42 1.45 13.42 -59.24
C ALA A 42 2.46 14.39 -58.61
N GLY A 43 3.73 13.97 -58.62
CA GLY A 43 4.89 14.76 -58.27
C GLY A 43 5.26 15.78 -59.35
N THR A 44 6.47 16.33 -59.22
CA THR A 44 7.00 17.35 -60.12
C THR A 44 8.33 16.91 -60.74
N SER A 45 9.17 17.84 -61.17
CA SER A 45 10.49 17.48 -61.70
C SER A 45 11.60 17.68 -60.65
N ALA A 46 11.25 17.72 -59.37
CA ALA A 46 12.18 17.90 -58.26
C ALA A 46 12.17 16.63 -57.40
N HIS A 47 13.17 16.51 -56.50
CA HIS A 47 13.21 15.40 -55.56
C HIS A 47 12.08 15.58 -54.55
N GLU A 48 11.24 14.58 -54.36
CA GLU A 48 10.06 14.62 -53.51
C GLU A 48 9.90 13.39 -52.62
N THR A 49 9.19 13.58 -51.51
CA THR A 49 8.64 12.47 -50.72
C THR A 49 7.13 12.47 -50.92
N ILE A 50 6.60 11.41 -51.50
CA ILE A 50 5.20 11.30 -51.88
C ILE A 50 4.55 10.16 -51.08
N THR A 51 3.44 10.45 -50.40
CA THR A 51 2.74 9.48 -49.57
C THR A 51 1.28 9.37 -49.99
N GLY A 52 0.84 8.15 -50.33
CA GLY A 52 -0.55 7.78 -50.55
C GLY A 52 -1.37 7.70 -49.26
N LEU A 53 -2.55 7.10 -49.35
CA LEU A 53 -3.49 6.87 -48.25
C LEU A 53 -3.97 5.41 -48.30
N SER A 54 -4.87 5.02 -47.40
CA SER A 54 -5.50 3.70 -47.53
C SER A 54 -6.47 3.70 -48.74
N GLY A 55 -6.10 3.07 -49.85
CA GLY A 55 -6.86 2.94 -51.09
C GLY A 55 -5.96 2.51 -52.26
N GLY A 56 -6.55 2.13 -53.40
CA GLY A 56 -5.78 1.82 -54.61
C GLY A 56 -5.50 3.07 -55.43
N GLU A 57 -4.37 3.72 -55.17
CA GLU A 57 -3.91 4.95 -55.78
C GLU A 57 -3.10 4.73 -57.06
N THR A 58 -2.93 5.83 -57.80
CA THR A 58 -1.94 5.91 -58.87
C THR A 58 -1.02 7.07 -58.54
N ILE A 59 0.22 6.77 -58.21
CA ILE A 59 1.22 7.73 -57.76
C ILE A 59 2.32 7.82 -58.82
N ASP A 60 2.62 9.04 -59.28
CA ASP A 60 3.61 9.28 -60.34
C ASP A 60 4.58 10.38 -59.90
N GLY A 61 5.82 10.01 -59.55
CA GLY A 61 6.89 10.91 -59.10
C GLY A 61 7.34 11.89 -60.18
N LYS A 62 7.13 11.54 -61.46
CA LYS A 62 7.53 12.28 -62.66
C LYS A 62 9.04 12.35 -62.84
N GLY A 63 9.74 13.18 -62.09
CA GLY A 63 11.18 13.19 -62.18
C GLY A 63 11.84 13.91 -61.04
N GLY A 64 13.07 13.53 -60.73
CA GLY A 64 13.56 13.74 -59.39
C GLY A 64 14.20 12.45 -58.92
N ASN A 65 14.50 12.39 -57.64
CA ASN A 65 14.98 11.18 -56.99
C ASN A 65 14.02 11.09 -55.82
N ASP A 66 12.93 10.39 -56.07
CA ASP A 66 11.73 10.48 -55.27
C ASP A 66 11.65 9.31 -54.32
N ILE A 67 11.01 9.53 -53.18
CA ILE A 67 10.67 8.48 -52.22
C ILE A 67 9.16 8.38 -52.20
N ILE A 68 8.61 7.27 -52.65
CA ILE A 68 7.17 7.11 -52.91
C ILE A 68 6.60 5.98 -52.07
N TYR A 69 5.59 6.27 -51.26
CA TYR A 69 4.85 5.29 -50.46
C TYR A 69 3.42 5.15 -50.98
N GLY A 70 3.04 3.95 -51.42
CA GLY A 70 1.68 3.56 -51.82
C GLY A 70 0.70 3.61 -50.65
N ALA A 71 1.09 2.95 -49.55
CA ALA A 71 0.30 2.73 -48.32
C ALA A 71 -0.57 1.46 -48.44
N GLU A 72 -1.72 1.39 -47.78
CA GLU A 72 -2.56 0.18 -47.87
C GLU A 72 -3.48 0.26 -49.09
N GLY A 73 -3.50 -0.77 -49.94
CA GLY A 73 -4.37 -0.85 -51.11
C GLY A 73 -3.64 -1.48 -52.29
N ASP A 74 -4.37 -1.75 -53.38
CA ASP A 74 -3.72 -2.20 -54.62
C ASP A 74 -3.30 -0.95 -55.43
N ASP A 75 -2.04 -0.53 -55.29
CA ASP A 75 -1.50 0.72 -55.84
C ASP A 75 -0.81 0.56 -57.20
N TYR A 76 -0.70 1.69 -57.90
CA TYR A 76 0.18 1.85 -59.07
C TYR A 76 1.21 2.95 -58.80
N VAL A 77 2.42 2.55 -58.44
CA VAL A 77 3.50 3.42 -57.98
C VAL A 77 4.55 3.58 -59.08
N ILE A 78 4.75 4.80 -59.56
CA ILE A 78 5.64 5.12 -60.68
C ILE A 78 6.71 6.10 -60.19
N GLY A 79 7.99 5.73 -60.27
CA GLY A 79 9.12 6.62 -59.98
C GLY A 79 9.23 7.74 -61.01
N GLY A 80 9.54 7.37 -62.24
CA GLY A 80 9.55 8.27 -63.38
C GLY A 80 10.95 8.48 -63.93
N SER A 81 11.64 9.54 -63.53
CA SER A 81 12.99 9.80 -64.06
C SER A 81 13.94 10.34 -63.01
N GLY A 82 15.11 9.72 -62.90
CA GLY A 82 16.08 9.88 -61.82
C GLY A 82 16.01 8.65 -60.92
N ASN A 83 16.66 8.68 -59.76
CA ASN A 83 16.86 7.47 -58.95
C ASN A 83 15.82 7.42 -57.82
N ASP A 84 14.82 6.58 -57.98
CA ASP A 84 13.61 6.57 -57.14
C ASP A 84 13.58 5.38 -56.18
N VAL A 85 12.90 5.56 -55.03
CA VAL A 85 12.68 4.53 -54.02
C VAL A 85 11.19 4.33 -53.84
N LEU A 86 10.71 3.14 -54.15
CA LEU A 86 9.29 2.80 -54.23
C LEU A 86 8.92 1.83 -53.10
N TYR A 87 7.86 2.16 -52.36
CA TYR A 87 7.24 1.30 -51.36
C TYR A 87 5.79 1.08 -51.78
N GLY A 88 5.41 -0.16 -52.08
CA GLY A 88 3.99 -0.53 -52.23
C GLY A 88 3.27 -0.47 -50.88
N GLN A 89 3.84 -1.19 -49.90
CA GLN A 89 3.32 -1.47 -48.56
C GLN A 89 2.31 -2.62 -48.56
N GLY A 90 1.05 -2.41 -48.21
CA GLY A 90 0.11 -3.53 -48.06
C GLY A 90 -0.84 -3.58 -49.24
N GLY A 91 -1.03 -4.75 -49.85
CA GLY A 91 -1.89 -4.93 -51.02
C GLY A 91 -1.16 -5.58 -52.19
N ASN A 92 -1.79 -5.63 -53.36
CA ASN A 92 -1.15 -6.14 -54.59
C ASN A 92 -0.79 -4.96 -55.49
N ASP A 93 0.45 -4.51 -55.37
CA ASP A 93 0.92 -3.28 -56.00
C ASP A 93 1.55 -3.52 -57.37
N ASN A 94 1.57 -2.48 -58.18
CA ASN A 94 2.39 -2.42 -59.39
C ASN A 94 3.38 -1.26 -59.24
N MET A 95 4.66 -1.59 -59.19
CA MET A 95 5.75 -0.63 -59.01
C MET A 95 6.63 -0.55 -60.25
N SER A 96 6.87 0.67 -60.75
CA SER A 96 7.62 0.91 -61.97
C SER A 96 8.62 2.06 -61.78
N GLY A 97 9.93 1.74 -61.71
CA GLY A 97 10.99 2.75 -61.54
C GLY A 97 11.13 3.68 -62.76
N ASN A 98 11.06 3.09 -63.96
CA ASN A 98 11.28 3.71 -65.27
C ASN A 98 12.74 4.09 -65.55
N ILE A 99 13.08 5.39 -65.56
CA ILE A 99 14.40 5.86 -66.01
C ILE A 99 15.23 6.23 -64.80
N GLY A 100 16.14 5.36 -64.36
CA GLY A 100 16.91 5.62 -63.17
C GLY A 100 17.82 4.48 -62.81
N ASP A 101 18.50 4.61 -61.67
CA ASP A 101 18.81 3.46 -60.84
C ASP A 101 17.78 3.46 -59.70
N ASP A 102 16.78 2.59 -59.78
CA ASP A 102 15.57 2.60 -58.95
C ASP A 102 15.52 1.39 -58.00
N ILE A 103 14.92 1.59 -56.83
CA ILE A 103 14.80 0.57 -55.78
C ILE A 103 13.32 0.35 -55.43
N ALA A 104 12.88 -0.90 -55.38
CA ALA A 104 11.64 -1.29 -54.71
C ALA A 104 11.95 -1.86 -53.32
N VAL A 105 11.26 -1.38 -52.30
CA VAL A 105 11.49 -1.75 -50.89
C VAL A 105 10.28 -2.49 -50.33
N PHE A 106 10.56 -3.60 -49.65
CA PHE A 106 9.58 -4.51 -49.05
C PHE A 106 9.88 -4.72 -47.57
N TYR A 107 8.86 -4.65 -46.72
CA TYR A 107 8.98 -5.00 -45.30
C TYR A 107 8.63 -6.48 -45.11
N ALA A 108 9.65 -7.34 -45.09
CA ALA A 108 9.47 -8.79 -44.99
C ALA A 108 10.63 -9.46 -44.27
N ALA A 109 10.32 -10.42 -43.40
CA ALA A 109 11.32 -11.23 -42.73
C ALA A 109 12.04 -12.17 -43.72
N PRO A 110 13.28 -12.60 -43.41
CA PRO A 110 13.98 -13.57 -44.24
C PRO A 110 13.15 -14.85 -44.42
N ASN A 111 13.04 -15.32 -45.67
CA ASN A 111 12.25 -16.51 -46.05
C ASN A 111 10.73 -16.38 -45.93
N SER A 112 10.17 -15.19 -45.66
CA SER A 112 8.71 -14.97 -45.69
C SER A 112 8.17 -14.51 -47.05
N TYR A 113 9.03 -14.46 -48.06
CA TYR A 113 8.71 -13.97 -49.39
C TYR A 113 9.25 -14.90 -50.48
N THR A 114 8.66 -14.80 -51.68
CA THR A 114 9.19 -15.41 -52.91
C THR A 114 9.38 -14.35 -53.99
N ILE A 115 10.41 -14.53 -54.81
CA ILE A 115 10.70 -13.66 -55.95
C ILE A 115 10.64 -14.53 -57.21
N ASP A 116 9.69 -14.25 -58.10
CA ASP A 116 9.54 -14.91 -59.38
C ASP A 116 9.92 -13.94 -60.52
N ALA A 117 11.08 -14.19 -61.15
CA ALA A 117 11.53 -13.40 -62.29
C ALA A 117 10.77 -13.81 -63.57
N LEU A 118 9.98 -12.89 -64.14
CA LEU A 118 9.10 -13.18 -65.28
C LEU A 118 9.79 -13.02 -66.65
N GLY A 119 10.88 -12.26 -66.69
CA GLY A 119 11.58 -11.86 -67.92
C GLY A 119 11.87 -10.37 -67.90
N ASP A 120 12.73 -9.89 -68.80
CA ASP A 120 12.87 -8.45 -69.14
C ASP A 120 12.98 -7.39 -68.02
N GLY A 121 13.34 -7.80 -66.79
CA GLY A 121 13.45 -6.91 -65.63
C GLY A 121 12.16 -6.80 -64.82
N GLU A 122 11.19 -7.68 -65.05
CA GLU A 122 9.92 -7.79 -64.31
C GLU A 122 9.99 -8.93 -63.28
N PHE A 123 9.48 -8.66 -62.08
CA PHE A 123 9.48 -9.54 -60.93
C PHE A 123 8.12 -9.54 -60.25
N ASP A 124 7.63 -10.73 -59.90
CA ASP A 124 6.56 -10.86 -58.92
C ASP A 124 7.20 -11.13 -57.54
N VAL A 125 6.91 -10.26 -56.57
CA VAL A 125 7.31 -10.41 -55.17
C VAL A 125 6.07 -10.78 -54.37
N THR A 126 6.04 -11.98 -53.80
CA THR A 126 4.91 -12.45 -52.99
C THR A 126 5.28 -12.49 -51.52
N ILE A 127 4.51 -11.82 -50.67
CA ILE A 127 4.63 -11.82 -49.19
C ILE A 127 3.26 -12.22 -48.63
N GLY A 128 3.18 -13.36 -47.95
CA GLY A 128 1.89 -13.86 -47.47
C GLY A 128 0.95 -14.21 -48.62
N ASP A 129 -0.21 -13.55 -48.69
CA ASP A 129 -1.22 -13.66 -49.76
C ASP A 129 -1.22 -12.48 -50.75
N GLU A 130 -0.31 -11.51 -50.55
CA GLU A 130 -0.12 -10.34 -51.39
C GLU A 130 0.97 -10.60 -52.43
N THR A 131 0.80 -10.07 -53.64
CA THR A 131 1.78 -10.18 -54.73
C THR A 131 1.93 -8.87 -55.47
N ASP A 132 3.13 -8.33 -55.38
CA ASP A 132 3.54 -7.07 -56.00
C ASP A 132 4.26 -7.34 -57.32
N ASN A 133 3.85 -6.64 -58.36
CA ASN A 133 4.53 -6.63 -59.64
C ASN A 133 5.52 -5.46 -59.67
N VAL A 134 6.80 -5.77 -59.90
CA VAL A 134 7.87 -4.78 -59.96
C VAL A 134 8.52 -4.84 -61.33
N GLU A 135 8.61 -3.69 -61.99
CA GLU A 135 9.30 -3.53 -63.25
C GLU A 135 10.25 -2.34 -63.24
N SER A 136 11.26 -2.38 -64.10
CA SER A 136 12.20 -1.28 -64.31
C SER A 136 12.84 -0.77 -63.01
N THR A 137 13.29 -1.70 -62.15
CA THR A 137 14.09 -1.41 -60.95
C THR A 137 15.41 -2.18 -60.98
N GLU A 138 16.47 -1.55 -60.47
CA GLU A 138 17.82 -2.08 -60.41
C GLU A 138 18.03 -2.95 -59.16
N ALA A 139 17.24 -2.73 -58.11
CA ALA A 139 17.27 -3.54 -56.91
C ALA A 139 15.91 -3.71 -56.22
N LEU A 140 15.79 -4.86 -55.54
CA LEU A 140 14.75 -5.13 -54.55
C LEU A 140 15.42 -5.14 -53.16
N VAL A 141 14.88 -4.39 -52.21
CA VAL A 141 15.39 -4.34 -50.84
C VAL A 141 14.36 -4.92 -49.89
N PHE A 142 14.78 -5.88 -49.07
CA PHE A 142 13.93 -6.48 -48.05
C PHE A 142 14.41 -6.05 -46.67
N VAL A 143 13.53 -5.38 -45.95
CA VAL A 143 13.73 -4.90 -44.58
C VAL A 143 12.95 -5.81 -43.65
N GLU A 144 13.63 -6.54 -42.77
CA GLU A 144 12.95 -7.31 -41.74
C GLU A 144 12.22 -6.36 -40.77
N PRO A 145 10.89 -6.44 -40.61
CA PRO A 145 10.21 -5.59 -39.64
C PRO A 145 10.63 -5.98 -38.23
N LEU A 146 11.05 -5.01 -37.43
CA LEU A 146 11.41 -5.22 -36.03
C LEU A 146 10.39 -4.60 -35.11
N SER A 147 10.24 -5.24 -33.95
CA SER A 147 9.54 -4.64 -32.83
C SER A 147 10.31 -4.83 -31.53
N VAL A 148 10.15 -3.86 -30.64
CA VAL A 148 10.50 -3.96 -29.23
C VAL A 148 9.23 -3.72 -28.42
N THR A 149 9.18 -4.27 -27.22
CA THR A 149 8.12 -3.97 -26.25
C THR A 149 8.82 -3.28 -25.10
N GLU A 150 8.28 -2.17 -24.63
CA GLU A 150 8.80 -1.57 -23.43
C GLU A 150 8.57 -2.48 -22.21
N ASP A 151 9.20 -2.13 -21.10
CA ASP A 151 9.04 -2.83 -19.83
C ASP A 151 8.22 -1.97 -18.88
N THR A 152 7.51 -2.62 -17.94
CA THR A 152 6.76 -1.99 -16.85
C THR A 152 7.66 -1.37 -15.76
N ALA A 153 8.90 -1.08 -16.12
CA ALA A 153 9.92 -0.53 -15.25
C ALA A 153 10.66 0.59 -15.96
N VAL A 154 10.40 1.82 -15.51
CA VAL A 154 10.99 3.10 -15.96
C VAL A 154 12.51 3.12 -16.15
N ASN A 155 13.26 2.17 -15.58
CA ASN A 155 14.72 2.12 -15.69
C ASN A 155 15.27 0.73 -16.09
N ALA A 156 14.56 0.00 -16.95
CA ALA A 156 14.99 -1.31 -17.44
C ALA A 156 16.25 -1.29 -18.34
N GLY A 157 16.74 -0.11 -18.73
CA GLY A 157 17.86 0.08 -19.66
C GLY A 157 17.38 0.22 -21.11
N ASP A 158 18.29 0.12 -22.07
CA ASP A 158 17.92 0.29 -23.48
C ASP A 158 17.16 -0.95 -24.03
N LEU A 159 16.09 -0.70 -24.80
CA LEU A 159 15.43 -1.73 -25.60
C LEU A 159 16.24 -1.99 -26.86
N THR A 160 16.42 -3.25 -27.23
CA THR A 160 17.22 -3.62 -28.42
C THR A 160 16.52 -4.68 -29.26
N ALA A 161 16.66 -4.56 -30.58
CA ALA A 161 16.23 -5.57 -31.54
C ALA A 161 17.27 -5.65 -32.66
N SER A 162 17.40 -6.83 -33.27
CA SER A 162 18.33 -7.05 -34.38
C SER A 162 17.59 -7.72 -35.52
N GLY A 163 17.85 -7.26 -36.74
CA GLY A 163 17.19 -7.73 -37.94
C GLY A 163 18.11 -7.83 -39.14
N SER A 164 17.53 -8.24 -40.24
CA SER A 164 18.19 -8.48 -41.51
C SER A 164 17.80 -7.42 -42.53
N LEU A 165 18.76 -7.00 -43.33
CA LEU A 165 18.60 -6.09 -44.46
C LEU A 165 19.21 -6.75 -45.70
N ILE A 166 18.38 -7.03 -46.71
CA ILE A 166 18.79 -7.77 -47.90
C ILE A 166 18.68 -6.86 -49.12
N PHE A 167 19.76 -6.75 -49.88
CA PHE A 167 19.80 -6.04 -51.16
C PHE A 167 19.92 -7.05 -52.30
N TYR A 168 18.88 -7.18 -53.12
CA TYR A 168 18.84 -8.09 -54.26
C TYR A 168 19.00 -7.32 -55.56
N GLU A 169 20.14 -7.48 -56.23
CA GLU A 169 20.41 -6.84 -57.51
C GLU A 169 19.64 -7.57 -58.63
N THR A 170 18.72 -6.87 -59.30
CA THR A 170 17.83 -7.47 -60.30
C THR A 170 18.58 -7.90 -61.56
N SER A 171 19.64 -7.17 -61.93
CA SER A 171 20.42 -7.38 -63.15
C SER A 171 21.26 -8.66 -63.11
N THR A 172 21.84 -8.97 -61.95
CA THR A 172 22.67 -10.15 -61.73
C THR A 172 21.92 -11.29 -61.04
N GLN A 173 20.75 -11.00 -60.46
CA GLN A 173 19.95 -11.93 -59.66
C GLN A 173 20.72 -12.46 -58.44
N HIS A 174 21.53 -11.59 -57.82
CA HIS A 174 22.36 -11.91 -56.67
C HIS A 174 22.12 -10.95 -55.49
N VAL A 175 22.23 -11.49 -54.27
CA VAL A 175 22.25 -10.69 -53.05
C VAL A 175 23.62 -10.05 -52.86
N LEU A 176 23.64 -8.74 -52.58
CA LEU A 176 24.84 -7.98 -52.27
C LEU A 176 25.04 -7.85 -50.76
N TRP A 177 26.29 -8.10 -50.34
CA TRP A 177 26.72 -8.20 -48.94
C TRP A 177 27.09 -6.85 -48.31
N ASP A 178 27.33 -5.83 -49.12
CA ASP A 178 27.96 -4.57 -48.72
C ASP A 178 27.34 -3.46 -49.58
N ALA A 179 26.01 -3.36 -49.52
CA ALA A 179 25.22 -2.42 -50.31
C ALA A 179 24.83 -1.17 -49.51
N PHE A 180 25.15 -1.14 -48.21
CA PHE A 180 24.77 -0.09 -47.27
C PHE A 180 25.99 0.50 -46.58
N GLU A 181 25.97 1.83 -46.41
CA GLU A 181 27.03 2.53 -45.70
C GLU A 181 27.04 2.10 -44.22
N ALA A 182 28.12 1.46 -43.77
CA ALA A 182 28.24 1.06 -42.38
C ALA A 182 28.33 2.29 -41.45
N GLY A 183 27.55 2.29 -40.36
CA GLY A 183 27.48 3.43 -39.46
C GLY A 183 26.31 3.37 -38.49
N THR A 184 26.19 4.42 -37.69
CA THR A 184 25.04 4.67 -36.80
C THR A 184 24.15 5.72 -37.43
N TYR A 185 22.86 5.42 -37.49
CA TYR A 185 21.80 6.26 -38.02
C TYR A 185 20.81 6.55 -36.91
N GLU A 186 20.47 7.82 -36.72
CA GLU A 186 19.58 8.26 -35.64
C GLU A 186 18.15 8.39 -36.18
N GLY A 187 17.21 7.82 -35.45
CA GLY A 187 15.77 8.01 -35.62
C GLY A 187 15.24 9.20 -34.84
N ALA A 188 13.92 9.25 -34.68
CA ALA A 188 13.27 10.19 -33.79
C ALA A 188 13.43 9.80 -32.32
N TYR A 189 13.49 8.50 -32.03
CA TYR A 189 13.48 7.95 -30.67
C TYR A 189 14.74 7.14 -30.37
N GLY A 190 15.11 6.23 -31.27
CA GLY A 190 16.27 5.34 -31.13
C GLY A 190 17.32 5.54 -32.21
N SER A 191 18.23 4.56 -32.31
CA SER A 191 19.30 4.52 -33.30
C SER A 191 19.43 3.14 -33.90
N VAL A 192 19.90 3.09 -35.15
CA VAL A 192 20.25 1.85 -35.86
C VAL A 192 21.74 1.82 -36.16
N VAL A 193 22.38 0.69 -35.90
CA VAL A 193 23.74 0.40 -36.35
C VAL A 193 23.68 -0.55 -37.54
N ILE A 194 24.24 -0.11 -38.67
CA ILE A 194 24.41 -0.90 -39.90
C ILE A 194 25.85 -1.42 -39.98
N GLY A 195 26.00 -2.69 -40.36
CA GLY A 195 27.30 -3.30 -40.65
C GLY A 195 27.77 -4.34 -39.64
N ASN A 196 26.86 -4.85 -38.80
CA ASN A 196 27.15 -6.04 -38.01
C ASN A 196 27.00 -7.28 -38.90
N ALA A 197 28.05 -8.10 -39.00
CA ALA A 197 27.98 -9.32 -39.80
C ALA A 197 27.04 -10.32 -39.13
N VAL A 198 25.88 -10.55 -39.71
CA VAL A 198 25.06 -11.72 -39.36
C VAL A 198 25.81 -12.99 -39.77
N ASN A 199 25.82 -13.99 -38.88
CA ASN A 199 26.52 -15.26 -39.11
C ASN A 199 25.87 -16.15 -40.20
N ASP A 200 24.91 -15.62 -40.96
CA ASP A 200 24.23 -16.32 -42.05
C ASP A 200 24.99 -16.20 -43.39
N GLY A 201 25.87 -15.20 -43.54
CA GLY A 201 26.50 -14.87 -44.82
C GLY A 201 25.48 -14.66 -45.94
N LEU A 202 24.25 -14.25 -45.58
CA LEU A 202 23.06 -14.03 -46.43
C LEU A 202 22.29 -12.70 -46.18
N SER A 203 22.67 -11.86 -45.20
CA SER A 203 22.19 -10.46 -45.12
C SER A 203 23.17 -9.45 -44.47
N ASN A 204 22.85 -8.15 -44.51
CA ASN A 204 23.43 -7.15 -43.62
C ASN A 204 22.63 -7.12 -42.32
N GLY A 205 23.30 -7.28 -41.18
CA GLY A 205 22.66 -7.13 -39.88
C GLY A 205 22.47 -5.65 -39.55
N TRP A 206 21.31 -5.33 -39.00
CA TRP A 206 21.06 -4.02 -38.39
C TRP A 206 20.57 -4.20 -36.95
N ASP A 207 21.13 -3.40 -36.06
CA ASP A 207 20.84 -3.44 -34.62
C ASP A 207 20.17 -2.13 -34.22
N TYR A 208 18.95 -2.21 -33.72
CA TYR A 208 18.19 -1.09 -33.15
C TYR A 208 18.42 -0.98 -31.65
N THR A 209 18.48 0.25 -31.15
CA THR A 209 18.56 0.56 -29.71
C THR A 209 17.77 1.83 -29.41
N VAL A 210 16.94 1.80 -28.37
CA VAL A 210 16.21 2.97 -27.85
C VAL A 210 16.23 3.00 -26.33
N ASP A 211 16.31 4.19 -25.76
CA ASP A 211 16.28 4.41 -24.31
C ASP A 211 14.83 4.19 -23.79
N ASN A 212 14.64 3.17 -22.94
CA ASN A 212 13.31 2.87 -22.38
C ASN A 212 12.80 3.96 -21.43
N SER A 213 13.67 4.84 -20.92
CA SER A 213 13.27 5.87 -19.96
C SER A 213 12.69 7.13 -20.60
N LEU A 214 12.48 7.12 -21.92
CA LEU A 214 11.84 8.23 -22.62
C LEU A 214 10.36 8.31 -22.26
N ASP A 215 9.92 9.49 -21.81
CA ASP A 215 8.51 9.76 -21.43
C ASP A 215 7.54 9.27 -22.51
N VAL A 216 7.78 9.58 -23.80
CA VAL A 216 6.91 9.16 -24.92
C VAL A 216 6.84 7.66 -25.18
N ILE A 217 7.73 6.87 -24.58
CA ILE A 217 7.68 5.40 -24.63
C ILE A 217 6.91 4.90 -23.40
N GLN A 218 7.25 5.41 -22.21
CA GLN A 218 6.64 5.05 -20.93
C GLN A 218 5.19 5.54 -20.76
N GLU A 219 4.71 6.38 -21.66
CA GLU A 219 3.32 6.86 -21.71
C GLU A 219 2.46 5.98 -22.66
N LEU A 220 2.95 4.83 -23.15
CA LEU A 220 2.23 3.98 -24.11
C LEU A 220 1.47 2.84 -23.40
N ASP A 221 0.14 2.86 -23.46
CA ASP A 221 -0.68 1.79 -22.86
C ASP A 221 -0.52 0.42 -23.56
N ASP A 222 -1.04 -0.65 -22.95
CA ASP A 222 -1.09 -1.97 -23.61
C ASP A 222 -1.87 -1.91 -24.94
N GLY A 223 -1.17 -2.28 -26.01
CA GLY A 223 -1.69 -2.25 -27.37
C GLY A 223 -1.51 -0.91 -28.08
N GLU A 224 -1.05 0.15 -27.41
CA GLU A 224 -0.53 1.33 -28.09
C GLU A 224 0.84 1.03 -28.71
N THR A 225 1.13 1.71 -29.81
CA THR A 225 2.40 1.53 -30.51
C THR A 225 2.95 2.84 -31.05
N LEU A 226 4.26 2.97 -30.99
CA LEU A 226 5.02 4.06 -31.58
C LEU A 226 5.92 3.50 -32.67
N THR A 227 5.91 4.11 -33.85
CA THR A 227 6.82 3.71 -34.94
C THR A 227 7.98 4.69 -35.02
N ASP A 228 9.21 4.19 -34.85
CA ASP A 228 10.42 4.93 -35.19
C ASP A 228 10.82 4.65 -36.64
N VAL A 229 11.13 5.71 -37.38
CA VAL A 229 11.53 5.64 -38.79
C VAL A 229 12.95 6.16 -38.90
N ILE A 230 13.87 5.27 -39.31
CA ILE A 230 15.30 5.57 -39.41
C ILE A 230 15.72 5.44 -40.87
N THR A 231 16.11 6.55 -41.48
CA THR A 231 16.57 6.57 -42.87
C THR A 231 18.05 6.21 -42.95
N VAL A 232 18.36 5.07 -43.55
CA VAL A 232 19.72 4.59 -43.84
C VAL A 232 20.10 4.86 -45.29
N ARG A 233 21.38 4.71 -45.60
CA ARG A 233 21.94 5.06 -46.92
C ARG A 233 22.63 3.87 -47.56
N THR A 234 22.32 3.61 -48.82
CA THR A 234 23.05 2.67 -49.67
C THR A 234 24.41 3.26 -50.07
N ASP A 235 25.35 2.43 -50.50
CA ASP A 235 26.70 2.87 -50.91
C ASP A 235 26.71 3.79 -52.14
N ASP A 236 25.70 3.68 -53.00
CA ASP A 236 25.47 4.59 -54.14
C ASP A 236 24.74 5.88 -53.75
N GLY A 237 24.23 5.95 -52.52
CA GLY A 237 23.73 7.14 -51.88
C GLY A 237 22.21 7.31 -51.88
N MET A 238 21.45 6.29 -52.27
CA MET A 238 19.99 6.24 -52.11
C MET A 238 19.60 6.07 -50.65
N LEU A 239 18.38 6.48 -50.30
CA LEU A 239 17.88 6.53 -48.92
C LEU A 239 16.78 5.50 -48.73
N ILE A 240 16.88 4.71 -47.66
CA ILE A 240 15.92 3.64 -47.35
C ILE A 240 15.47 3.79 -45.91
N ASP A 241 14.17 3.69 -45.68
CA ASP A 241 13.60 3.77 -44.35
C ASP A 241 13.52 2.40 -43.70
N LEU A 242 14.03 2.33 -42.48
CA LEU A 242 13.83 1.21 -41.56
C LEU A 242 12.74 1.63 -40.58
N LYS A 243 11.76 0.75 -40.38
CA LYS A 243 10.65 0.97 -39.43
C LYS A 243 10.81 0.02 -38.26
N VAL A 244 10.77 0.55 -37.06
CA VAL A 244 10.73 -0.23 -35.81
C VAL A 244 9.46 0.13 -35.06
N THR A 245 8.69 -0.88 -34.67
CA THR A 245 7.50 -0.71 -33.83
C THR A 245 7.88 -0.89 -32.35
N ILE A 246 7.68 0.13 -31.54
CA ILE A 246 7.75 0.08 -30.08
C ILE A 246 6.33 -0.16 -29.59
N ASN A 247 6.10 -1.25 -28.85
CA ASN A 247 4.81 -1.59 -28.28
C ASN A 247 4.79 -1.17 -26.81
N GLY A 248 3.72 -0.49 -26.41
CA GLY A 248 3.47 -0.09 -25.03
C GLY A 248 3.15 -1.25 -24.11
N THR A 249 3.28 -1.01 -22.82
CA THR A 249 2.77 -1.88 -21.75
C THR A 249 2.05 -1.02 -20.74
N ASN A 250 0.98 -1.54 -20.13
CA ASN A 250 0.36 -0.87 -18.99
C ASN A 250 1.28 -0.92 -17.77
N ASP A 251 1.65 0.23 -17.19
CA ASP A 251 2.29 0.31 -15.88
C ASP A 251 1.24 0.46 -14.78
N ALA A 252 1.54 -0.11 -13.60
CA ALA A 252 0.61 -0.05 -12.47
C ALA A 252 0.69 1.32 -11.76
N PRO A 253 -0.44 1.83 -11.21
CA PRO A 253 -0.46 3.10 -10.51
C PRO A 253 0.55 3.18 -9.37
N THR A 254 1.30 4.27 -9.30
CA THR A 254 2.22 4.51 -8.19
C THR A 254 1.48 5.13 -7.01
N VAL A 255 1.40 4.39 -5.91
CA VAL A 255 0.71 4.82 -4.68
C VAL A 255 1.74 5.12 -3.58
N THR A 256 1.80 6.37 -3.12
CA THR A 256 2.77 6.81 -2.11
C THR A 256 2.10 7.47 -0.91
N PHE A 257 2.68 7.32 0.28
CA PHE A 257 2.28 8.05 1.48
C PHE A 257 3.31 9.13 1.80
N ALA A 258 2.84 10.37 1.99
CA ALA A 258 3.71 11.48 2.35
C ALA A 258 4.19 11.37 3.82
N GLY A 259 5.48 11.10 4.02
CA GLY A 259 6.15 11.13 5.33
C GLY A 259 6.03 9.84 6.16
N SER A 260 6.69 9.82 7.33
CA SER A 260 6.49 8.76 8.34
C SER A 260 5.09 8.90 8.93
N SER A 261 4.26 7.87 8.79
CA SER A 261 2.88 7.87 9.30
C SER A 261 2.92 8.00 10.83
N GLY A 262 2.11 8.92 11.36
CA GLY A 262 2.33 9.50 12.70
C GLY A 262 2.37 8.51 13.87
N THR A 263 2.71 9.04 15.04
CA THR A 263 2.77 8.30 16.31
C THR A 263 1.47 8.46 17.09
N VAL A 264 1.00 7.39 17.73
CA VAL A 264 -0.06 7.40 18.73
C VAL A 264 0.44 6.80 20.03
N THR A 265 -0.08 7.28 21.15
CA THR A 265 0.30 6.78 22.48
C THR A 265 -0.83 5.96 23.06
N GLU A 266 -0.48 4.81 23.62
CA GLU A 266 -1.38 3.96 24.38
C GLU A 266 -2.22 4.72 25.42
N GLY A 267 -3.45 4.25 25.63
CA GLY A 267 -4.38 4.80 26.62
C GLY A 267 -4.94 6.18 26.25
N THR A 268 -4.53 6.76 25.12
CA THR A 268 -5.05 8.01 24.60
C THR A 268 -6.18 7.78 23.58
N SER A 269 -6.94 8.84 23.29
CA SER A 269 -7.87 8.87 22.16
C SER A 269 -7.31 9.68 20.98
N GLU A 270 -5.98 9.79 20.91
CA GLU A 270 -5.30 10.49 19.82
C GLU A 270 -5.34 9.65 18.54
N THR A 271 -5.33 10.35 17.41
CA THR A 271 -5.24 9.72 16.09
C THR A 271 -4.05 10.27 15.33
N ALA A 272 -3.43 9.41 14.54
CA ALA A 272 -2.40 9.77 13.58
C ALA A 272 -2.98 9.73 12.17
N THR A 273 -2.49 10.60 11.28
CA THR A 273 -2.94 10.63 9.89
C THR A 273 -1.76 10.51 8.91
N ALA A 274 -2.06 10.01 7.72
CA ALA A 274 -1.17 10.02 6.56
C ALA A 274 -1.96 10.43 5.31
N GLN A 275 -1.30 11.07 4.36
CA GLN A 275 -1.89 11.49 3.09
C GLN A 275 -1.28 10.67 1.97
N ILE A 276 -2.13 10.24 1.05
CA ILE A 276 -1.72 9.50 -0.14
C ILE A 276 -1.46 10.45 -1.31
N THR A 277 -0.65 10.00 -2.25
CA THR A 277 -0.54 10.56 -3.59
C THR A 277 -0.50 9.38 -4.55
N VAL A 278 -1.40 9.39 -5.52
CA VAL A 278 -1.50 8.40 -6.58
C VAL A 278 -1.15 9.09 -7.89
N SER A 279 -0.36 8.43 -8.72
CA SER A 279 -0.01 8.89 -10.06
C SER A 279 0.14 7.67 -10.95
N ASP A 280 -0.35 7.79 -12.18
CA ASP A 280 -0.02 6.87 -13.26
C ASP A 280 0.82 7.56 -14.31
N ILE A 281 1.67 6.80 -15.01
CA ILE A 281 2.55 7.38 -16.04
C ILE A 281 1.83 7.49 -17.39
N GLU A 282 0.89 6.59 -17.67
CA GLU A 282 -0.03 6.54 -18.81
C GLU A 282 -1.15 7.61 -18.73
N GLU A 283 -1.22 8.35 -17.63
CA GLU A 283 -2.33 9.27 -17.30
C GLU A 283 -3.73 8.61 -17.26
N ASP A 284 -3.78 7.29 -17.08
CA ASP A 284 -5.01 6.52 -16.99
C ASP A 284 -5.88 6.88 -15.76
N GLU A 285 -7.17 6.54 -15.85
CA GLU A 285 -8.10 6.77 -14.74
C GLU A 285 -7.81 5.80 -13.59
N THR A 286 -7.07 6.28 -12.59
CA THR A 286 -6.79 5.51 -11.38
C THR A 286 -7.97 5.53 -10.41
N GLU A 287 -8.42 4.36 -9.96
CA GLU A 287 -9.47 4.21 -8.94
C GLU A 287 -9.04 3.20 -7.85
N ILE A 288 -9.74 3.20 -6.70
CA ILE A 288 -9.50 2.19 -5.67
C ILE A 288 -9.80 0.79 -6.21
N ASP A 289 -8.85 -0.14 -6.08
CA ASP A 289 -9.13 -1.55 -6.29
C ASP A 289 -9.83 -2.12 -5.05
N ALA A 290 -11.17 -2.03 -5.08
CA ALA A 290 -12.05 -2.54 -4.03
C ALA A 290 -11.84 -4.04 -3.74
N SER A 291 -11.47 -4.83 -4.75
CA SER A 291 -11.23 -6.27 -4.58
C SER A 291 -9.95 -6.53 -3.81
N ALA A 292 -8.86 -5.83 -4.16
CA ALA A 292 -7.60 -5.90 -3.42
C ALA A 292 -7.75 -5.35 -1.99
N MET A 293 -8.48 -4.25 -1.81
CA MET A 293 -8.80 -3.69 -0.49
C MET A 293 -9.49 -4.72 0.41
N GLN A 294 -10.56 -5.37 -0.08
CA GLN A 294 -11.27 -6.42 0.67
C GLN A 294 -10.37 -7.61 1.00
N MET A 295 -9.52 -8.02 0.06
CA MET A 295 -8.59 -9.13 0.26
C MET A 295 -7.50 -8.81 1.31
N ALA A 296 -7.13 -7.53 1.45
CA ALA A 296 -6.26 -7.03 2.52
C ALA A 296 -6.99 -6.86 3.87
N GLY A 297 -8.31 -7.07 3.92
CA GLY A 297 -9.13 -7.02 5.12
C GLY A 297 -9.77 -5.65 5.39
N TRP A 298 -9.80 -4.76 4.40
CA TRP A 298 -10.59 -3.54 4.47
C TRP A 298 -12.08 -3.81 4.23
N SER A 299 -12.93 -3.01 4.84
CA SER A 299 -14.38 -3.02 4.61
C SER A 299 -14.93 -1.60 4.50
N ASP A 300 -15.71 -1.35 3.46
CA ASP A 300 -16.64 -0.22 3.39
C ASP A 300 -18.07 -0.78 3.46
N GLU A 301 -18.58 -0.97 4.67
CA GLU A 301 -19.93 -1.52 4.87
C GLU A 301 -21.05 -0.52 4.51
N ASN A 302 -20.73 0.77 4.46
CA ASN A 302 -21.70 1.84 4.27
C ASN A 302 -21.80 2.29 2.80
N GLU A 303 -20.88 1.83 1.94
CA GLU A 303 -20.72 2.28 0.56
C GLU A 303 -20.58 3.81 0.50
N ASP A 304 -19.82 4.38 1.45
CA ASP A 304 -19.58 5.82 1.58
C ASP A 304 -18.16 6.25 1.21
N GLY A 305 -17.33 5.32 0.74
CA GLY A 305 -15.94 5.59 0.35
C GLY A 305 -14.98 5.67 1.54
N VAL A 306 -15.45 5.32 2.74
CA VAL A 306 -14.63 5.24 3.95
C VAL A 306 -14.37 3.79 4.31
N TRP A 307 -13.19 3.31 3.94
CA TRP A 307 -12.73 1.97 4.22
C TRP A 307 -12.21 1.85 5.64
N VAL A 308 -12.59 0.81 6.38
CA VAL A 308 -12.14 0.56 7.75
C VAL A 308 -11.46 -0.80 7.84
N ARG A 309 -10.37 -0.88 8.62
CA ARG A 309 -9.62 -2.11 8.89
C ARG A 309 -9.14 -2.13 10.33
N THR A 310 -9.60 -3.11 11.11
CA THR A 310 -9.09 -3.37 12.46
C THR A 310 -7.76 -4.12 12.38
N GLY A 311 -6.72 -3.51 12.94
CA GLY A 311 -5.40 -4.09 13.12
C GLY A 311 -5.22 -4.80 14.46
N ALA A 312 -3.98 -5.12 14.78
CA ALA A 312 -3.59 -5.66 16.08
C ALA A 312 -3.62 -4.58 17.17
N TYR A 313 -3.07 -3.39 16.90
CA TYR A 313 -2.91 -2.33 17.89
C TYR A 313 -3.98 -1.24 17.82
N GLY A 314 -4.89 -1.31 16.85
CA GLY A 314 -5.89 -0.26 16.67
C GLY A 314 -6.75 -0.45 15.45
N GLU A 315 -7.41 0.61 15.04
CA GLU A 315 -8.26 0.65 13.86
C GLU A 315 -7.77 1.74 12.90
N ALA A 316 -7.67 1.39 11.62
CA ALA A 316 -7.38 2.33 10.56
C ALA A 316 -8.64 2.61 9.74
N SER A 317 -8.79 3.84 9.28
CA SER A 317 -9.80 4.25 8.31
C SER A 317 -9.14 5.00 7.15
N PHE A 318 -9.53 4.71 5.91
CA PHE A 318 -9.09 5.40 4.71
C PHE A 318 -10.29 6.04 4.00
N ASP A 319 -10.23 7.34 3.79
CA ASP A 319 -11.24 8.13 3.08
C ASP A 319 -10.75 8.37 1.64
N GLU A 320 -11.46 7.79 0.67
CA GLU A 320 -11.06 7.82 -0.75
C GLU A 320 -11.24 9.20 -1.40
N GLU A 321 -12.21 10.01 -0.94
CA GLU A 321 -12.46 11.35 -1.46
C GLU A 321 -11.31 12.30 -1.11
N THR A 322 -10.77 12.17 0.10
CA THR A 322 -9.71 13.02 0.61
C THR A 322 -8.32 12.41 0.50
N GLY A 323 -8.19 11.11 0.24
CA GLY A 323 -6.92 10.39 0.25
C GLY A 323 -6.29 10.31 1.64
N THR A 324 -7.10 10.36 2.69
CA THR A 324 -6.62 10.43 4.08
C THR A 324 -6.72 9.08 4.78
N MET A 325 -5.56 8.57 5.21
CA MET A 325 -5.49 7.49 6.18
C MET A 325 -5.50 8.06 7.60
N THR A 326 -6.33 7.51 8.49
CA THR A 326 -6.36 7.82 9.92
C THR A 326 -6.20 6.53 10.72
N PHE A 327 -5.36 6.54 11.75
CA PHE A 327 -5.18 5.43 12.68
C PHE A 327 -5.48 5.87 14.11
N ALA A 328 -6.28 5.07 14.82
CA ALA A 328 -6.59 5.24 16.23
C ALA A 328 -6.10 4.01 17.00
N VAL A 329 -5.34 4.25 18.08
CA VAL A 329 -4.88 3.17 18.95
C VAL A 329 -6.06 2.54 19.70
N GLY A 330 -6.03 1.21 19.84
CA GLY A 330 -6.99 0.45 20.62
C GLY A 330 -6.70 0.48 22.12
N SER A 331 -7.54 -0.19 22.89
CA SER A 331 -7.38 -0.38 24.34
C SER A 331 -7.34 -1.86 24.76
N GLY A 332 -7.20 -2.76 23.79
CA GLY A 332 -7.12 -4.19 24.03
C GLY A 332 -5.67 -4.68 24.17
N THR A 333 -5.52 -5.97 24.43
CA THR A 333 -4.24 -6.65 24.13
C THR A 333 -4.11 -6.76 22.61
N PRO A 334 -2.93 -6.50 22.01
CA PRO A 334 -1.61 -6.31 22.61
C PRO A 334 -1.20 -4.86 22.98
N VAL A 335 -2.06 -3.84 22.82
CA VAL A 335 -1.71 -2.45 23.18
C VAL A 335 -1.32 -2.34 24.65
N GLN A 336 -2.19 -2.83 25.54
CA GLN A 336 -2.06 -2.91 27.03
C GLN A 336 -0.94 -3.83 27.52
N ALA A 337 0.03 -4.13 26.66
CA ALA A 337 1.18 -4.96 26.99
C ALA A 337 2.51 -4.23 26.72
N LEU A 338 2.44 -2.99 26.22
CA LEU A 338 3.58 -2.17 25.85
C LEU A 338 3.95 -1.26 27.02
N GLY A 339 5.04 -1.58 27.72
CA GLY A 339 5.49 -0.75 28.84
C GLY A 339 6.07 0.59 28.39
N ALA A 340 6.31 1.48 29.36
CA ALA A 340 6.84 2.82 29.05
C ALA A 340 8.14 2.81 28.24
N GLY A 341 8.09 3.48 27.09
CA GLY A 341 9.23 3.62 26.17
C GLY A 341 9.39 2.45 25.21
N GLU A 342 8.53 1.44 25.27
CA GLU A 342 8.39 0.46 24.20
C GLU A 342 7.63 1.07 23.03
N THR A 343 8.00 0.64 21.81
CA THR A 343 7.36 1.11 20.59
C THR A 343 7.12 -0.06 19.65
N GLU A 344 5.93 -0.12 19.07
CA GLU A 344 5.59 -1.07 18.01
C GLU A 344 5.13 -0.32 16.77
N THR A 345 5.12 -1.01 15.63
CA THR A 345 4.68 -0.42 14.36
C THR A 345 3.63 -1.26 13.69
N GLU A 346 2.64 -0.61 13.09
CA GLU A 346 1.59 -1.29 12.33
C GLU A 346 1.38 -0.66 10.96
N GLY A 347 1.31 -1.52 9.93
CA GLY A 347 1.23 -1.14 8.52
C GLY A 347 -0.12 -1.43 7.88
N PHE A 348 -0.62 -0.48 7.10
CA PHE A 348 -1.88 -0.56 6.36
C PHE A 348 -1.65 -0.20 4.89
N SER A 349 -1.88 -1.17 4.01
CA SER A 349 -1.75 -0.97 2.56
C SER A 349 -3.08 -0.54 1.93
N VAL A 350 -3.01 0.41 1.00
CA VAL A 350 -4.12 0.85 0.14
C VAL A 350 -3.76 0.54 -1.31
N PHE A 351 -4.76 0.14 -2.09
CA PHE A 351 -4.59 -0.40 -3.45
C PHE A 351 -5.39 0.43 -4.45
N TYR A 352 -4.76 0.80 -5.56
CA TYR A 352 -5.38 1.49 -6.69
C TYR A 352 -5.12 0.68 -7.96
N GLY A 353 -6.06 0.70 -8.90
CA GLY A 353 -5.89 0.12 -10.23
C GLY A 353 -6.29 1.12 -11.31
N ASP A 354 -5.76 0.89 -12.50
CA ASP A 354 -6.07 1.59 -13.77
C ASP A 354 -7.12 0.81 -14.61
N GLY A 355 -7.38 -0.46 -14.27
CA GLY A 355 -8.29 -1.35 -14.96
C GLY A 355 -7.64 -2.67 -15.37
N ASP A 356 -6.33 -2.67 -15.60
CA ASP A 356 -5.53 -3.80 -16.05
C ASP A 356 -4.54 -4.27 -14.97
N ASP A 357 -3.93 -3.33 -14.25
CA ASP A 357 -3.00 -3.59 -13.15
C ASP A 357 -3.43 -2.97 -11.81
N THR A 358 -2.65 -3.24 -10.77
CA THR A 358 -2.93 -2.78 -9.41
C THR A 358 -1.65 -2.38 -8.69
N GLY A 359 -1.57 -1.10 -8.37
CA GLY A 359 -0.58 -0.49 -7.51
C GLY A 359 -0.96 -0.50 -6.02
N TYR A 360 0.03 -0.36 -5.14
CA TYR A 360 -0.23 -0.21 -3.72
C TYR A 360 0.83 0.59 -2.98
N GLY A 361 0.39 1.23 -1.89
CA GLY A 361 1.25 1.93 -0.95
C GLY A 361 0.93 1.51 0.48
N THR A 362 1.89 1.62 1.40
CA THR A 362 1.70 1.25 2.82
C THR A 362 1.96 2.44 3.74
N ALA A 363 0.96 2.80 4.55
CA ALA A 363 1.13 3.69 5.71
C ALA A 363 1.58 2.87 6.93
N THR A 364 2.62 3.29 7.64
CA THR A 364 3.15 2.62 8.83
C THR A 364 3.12 3.54 10.04
N PHE A 365 2.27 3.23 11.01
CA PHE A 365 2.08 4.02 12.24
C PHE A 365 2.93 3.47 13.37
N THR A 366 3.40 4.35 14.25
CA THR A 366 4.14 3.97 15.47
C THR A 366 3.23 4.08 16.69
N ILE A 367 3.24 3.06 17.54
CA ILE A 367 2.50 3.00 18.80
C ILE A 367 3.51 3.09 19.93
N GLU A 368 3.39 4.10 20.80
CA GLU A 368 4.19 4.25 22.02
C GLU A 368 3.44 3.67 23.22
N GLY A 369 4.10 2.76 23.93
CA GLY A 369 3.61 2.14 25.16
C GLY A 369 3.67 3.08 26.37
N VAL A 370 2.79 2.84 27.33
CA VAL A 370 2.70 3.55 28.60
C VAL A 370 2.74 2.54 29.74
N ASP A 371 3.48 2.89 30.80
CA ASP A 371 3.52 2.10 32.03
C ASP A 371 2.12 1.92 32.63
N ASP A 372 1.69 0.67 32.75
CA ASP A 372 0.47 0.27 33.45
C ASP A 372 0.78 -0.03 34.92
N GLU A 373 -0.10 0.39 35.83
CA GLU A 373 0.10 0.10 37.26
C GLU A 373 -0.29 -1.36 37.56
N SER A 374 0.61 -2.08 38.23
CA SER A 374 0.34 -3.46 38.66
C SER A 374 -0.91 -3.58 39.52
N VAL A 375 -1.52 -4.77 39.53
CA VAL A 375 -2.76 -5.05 40.24
C VAL A 375 -2.54 -6.18 41.25
N ILE A 376 -2.68 -5.85 42.54
CA ILE A 376 -2.77 -6.84 43.61
C ILE A 376 -4.23 -7.27 43.80
N SER A 377 -4.48 -8.58 43.75
CA SER A 377 -5.82 -9.20 43.81
C SER A 377 -5.78 -10.53 44.58
N GLY A 378 -6.80 -11.39 44.41
CA GLY A 378 -6.92 -12.68 45.11
C GLY A 378 -7.69 -12.58 46.43
N ASP A 379 -7.35 -13.41 47.41
CA ASP A 379 -7.95 -13.39 48.73
C ASP A 379 -7.35 -12.24 49.55
N LEU A 380 -8.03 -11.10 49.60
CA LEU A 380 -7.62 -9.94 50.40
C LEU A 380 -8.45 -9.76 51.68
N THR A 381 -9.18 -10.79 52.08
CA THR A 381 -9.95 -10.79 53.33
C THR A 381 -9.80 -12.10 54.09
N GLY A 382 -9.90 -12.03 55.42
CA GLY A 382 -9.86 -13.18 56.30
C GLY A 382 -10.75 -13.00 57.52
N SER A 383 -11.02 -14.10 58.23
CA SER A 383 -11.78 -14.04 59.47
C SER A 383 -11.20 -14.99 60.51
N ALA A 384 -11.30 -14.58 61.77
CA ALA A 384 -10.97 -15.39 62.92
C ALA A 384 -12.06 -15.23 63.98
N THR A 385 -12.24 -16.22 64.84
CA THR A 385 -13.19 -16.16 65.94
C THR A 385 -12.43 -16.33 67.24
N GLU A 386 -12.63 -15.39 68.16
CA GLU A 386 -12.11 -15.44 69.51
C GLU A 386 -12.33 -16.82 70.17
N ASP A 387 -11.34 -17.28 70.95
CA ASP A 387 -11.33 -18.53 71.72
C ASP A 387 -11.45 -19.83 70.93
N THR A 388 -11.50 -19.77 69.60
CA THR A 388 -11.50 -20.97 68.77
C THR A 388 -10.10 -21.56 68.60
N ALA A 389 -9.06 -20.75 68.73
CA ALA A 389 -7.66 -21.14 68.62
C ALA A 389 -6.74 -20.20 69.42
N SER A 390 -5.52 -20.66 69.73
CA SER A 390 -4.48 -19.83 70.34
C SER A 390 -3.12 -20.26 69.76
N PRO A 391 -2.52 -19.48 68.84
CA PRO A 391 -3.01 -18.18 68.33
C PRO A 391 -4.26 -18.29 67.43
N LEU A 392 -4.95 -17.17 67.22
CA LEU A 392 -5.99 -17.04 66.19
C LEU A 392 -5.34 -17.02 64.81
N THR A 393 -5.93 -17.71 63.83
CA THR A 393 -5.34 -17.85 62.49
C THR A 393 -6.37 -17.62 61.37
N ALA A 394 -5.94 -16.98 60.29
CA ALA A 394 -6.64 -16.91 59.01
C ALA A 394 -5.63 -17.06 57.85
N SER A 395 -6.07 -17.45 56.66
CA SER A 395 -5.17 -17.64 55.51
C SER A 395 -5.90 -17.40 54.20
N GLY A 396 -5.14 -17.05 53.16
CA GLY A 396 -5.60 -16.90 51.79
C GLY A 396 -4.42 -16.82 50.83
N ILE A 397 -4.69 -16.55 49.55
CA ILE A 397 -3.67 -16.36 48.51
C ILE A 397 -3.92 -15.04 47.80
N ALA A 398 -2.99 -14.09 47.94
CA ALA A 398 -2.95 -12.87 47.13
C ALA A 398 -2.24 -13.13 45.80
N THR A 399 -2.57 -12.37 44.77
CA THR A 399 -1.93 -12.40 43.45
C THR A 399 -1.48 -11.00 43.08
N ILE A 400 -0.40 -10.87 42.32
CA ILE A 400 0.05 -9.61 41.74
C ILE A 400 0.33 -9.86 40.26
N THR A 401 -0.16 -8.97 39.40
CA THR A 401 -0.02 -9.06 37.94
C THR A 401 0.19 -7.67 37.38
N ASP A 402 0.97 -7.58 36.32
CA ASP A 402 1.10 -6.37 35.52
C ASP A 402 0.60 -6.64 34.10
N ALA A 403 0.10 -5.61 33.43
CA ALA A 403 -0.34 -5.69 32.05
C ALA A 403 0.86 -5.62 31.08
N ASP A 404 1.89 -4.85 31.45
CA ASP A 404 3.10 -4.65 30.67
C ASP A 404 3.92 -5.93 30.55
N THR A 405 4.28 -6.30 29.33
CA THR A 405 5.02 -7.56 29.09
C THR A 405 6.47 -7.52 29.58
N ASN A 406 7.02 -6.32 29.79
CA ASN A 406 8.35 -6.11 30.34
C ASN A 406 8.37 -5.92 31.86
N ASP A 407 7.21 -5.81 32.50
CA ASP A 407 7.06 -5.81 33.96
C ASP A 407 6.49 -7.16 34.44
N THR A 408 7.04 -7.68 35.53
CA THR A 408 6.55 -8.91 36.16
C THR A 408 6.78 -8.80 37.65
N PRO A 409 5.94 -8.01 38.34
CA PRO A 409 6.06 -7.81 39.77
C PRO A 409 5.75 -9.11 40.52
N THR A 410 6.37 -9.24 41.68
CA THR A 410 6.26 -10.43 42.54
C THR A 410 6.07 -10.02 43.99
N PHE A 411 5.65 -10.96 44.84
CA PHE A 411 5.70 -10.76 46.28
C PHE A 411 7.04 -11.22 46.84
N ASP A 412 7.63 -10.40 47.71
CA ASP A 412 8.70 -10.85 48.59
C ASP A 412 8.13 -11.48 49.86
N ALA A 413 8.75 -12.56 50.32
CA ALA A 413 8.32 -13.23 51.55
C ALA A 413 8.69 -12.36 52.77
N ASP A 414 7.68 -11.86 53.49
CA ASP A 414 7.88 -10.96 54.63
C ASP A 414 6.74 -11.08 55.67
N THR A 415 6.90 -10.40 56.80
CA THR A 415 5.89 -10.29 57.86
C THR A 415 5.39 -8.86 57.99
N TYR A 416 4.10 -8.67 57.74
CA TYR A 416 3.41 -7.40 57.80
C TYR A 416 2.61 -7.31 59.11
N ALA A 417 2.90 -6.29 59.92
CA ALA A 417 2.25 -6.11 61.21
C ALA A 417 0.94 -5.34 61.07
N GLY A 418 -0.12 -5.85 61.71
CA GLY A 418 -1.37 -5.16 61.93
C GLY A 418 -1.44 -4.54 63.33
N THR A 419 -2.64 -4.10 63.70
CA THR A 419 -2.97 -3.59 65.03
C THR A 419 -3.10 -4.71 66.07
N TYR A 420 -3.68 -5.86 65.70
CA TYR A 420 -3.97 -6.97 66.62
C TYR A 420 -3.14 -8.23 66.34
N GLY A 421 -2.70 -8.42 65.10
CA GLY A 421 -1.87 -9.56 64.70
C GLY A 421 -0.86 -9.19 63.64
N SER A 422 -0.38 -10.20 62.91
CA SER A 422 0.53 -10.03 61.78
C SER A 422 0.23 -11.06 60.70
N ILE A 423 0.47 -10.67 59.44
CA ILE A 423 0.45 -11.57 58.30
C ILE A 423 1.87 -11.97 57.94
N VAL A 424 2.13 -13.27 57.80
CA VAL A 424 3.30 -13.79 57.08
C VAL A 424 2.89 -14.05 55.63
N LEU A 425 3.42 -13.27 54.69
CA LEU A 425 3.23 -13.43 53.25
C LEU A 425 4.38 -14.24 52.68
N GLN A 426 4.09 -15.23 51.84
CA GLN A 426 5.08 -16.00 51.09
C GLN A 426 5.22 -15.46 49.67
N SER A 427 6.33 -15.75 49.01
CA SER A 427 6.60 -15.27 47.66
C SER A 427 5.64 -15.81 46.58
N ASN A 428 4.89 -16.86 46.89
CA ASN A 428 3.82 -17.38 46.02
C ASN A 428 2.45 -16.72 46.31
N GLY A 429 2.42 -15.65 47.12
CA GLY A 429 1.21 -14.93 47.50
C GLY A 429 0.40 -15.58 48.64
N ALA A 430 0.77 -16.78 49.10
CA ALA A 430 0.09 -17.41 50.24
C ALA A 430 0.39 -16.63 51.52
N TRP A 431 -0.65 -16.21 52.22
CA TRP A 431 -0.53 -15.46 53.46
C TRP A 431 -1.16 -16.18 54.64
N THR A 432 -0.63 -15.96 55.83
CA THR A 432 -1.17 -16.49 57.09
C THR A 432 -1.17 -15.41 58.16
N TYR A 433 -2.36 -15.08 58.65
CA TYR A 433 -2.56 -14.20 59.79
C TYR A 433 -2.39 -14.97 61.11
N SER A 434 -1.78 -14.33 62.10
CA SER A 434 -1.70 -14.82 63.48
C SER A 434 -1.92 -13.67 64.46
N ALA A 435 -2.85 -13.83 65.40
CA ALA A 435 -3.04 -12.94 66.54
C ALA A 435 -3.04 -13.69 67.87
N ASP A 436 -2.51 -13.04 68.91
CA ASP A 436 -2.54 -13.58 70.26
C ASP A 436 -3.96 -13.44 70.83
N ASN A 437 -4.67 -14.56 70.96
CA ASN A 437 -6.03 -14.60 71.49
C ASN A 437 -6.14 -14.02 72.91
N THR A 438 -5.04 -13.94 73.67
CA THR A 438 -5.06 -13.43 75.06
C THR A 438 -5.02 -11.90 75.14
N GLN A 439 -4.93 -11.19 74.01
CA GLN A 439 -4.95 -9.73 74.00
C GLN A 439 -6.25 -9.19 74.58
N LEU A 440 -6.13 -8.21 75.50
CA LEU A 440 -7.27 -7.61 76.17
C LEU A 440 -8.30 -7.02 75.20
N ALA A 441 -7.88 -6.46 74.07
CA ALA A 441 -8.79 -5.89 73.08
C ALA A 441 -9.69 -6.98 72.44
N ILE A 442 -9.11 -8.15 72.14
CA ILE A 442 -9.83 -9.30 71.59
C ILE A 442 -10.74 -9.89 72.68
N GLN A 443 -10.21 -10.12 73.89
CA GLN A 443 -10.97 -10.64 75.05
C GLN A 443 -12.01 -9.68 75.62
N SER A 444 -12.11 -8.47 75.09
CA SER A 444 -13.16 -7.52 75.48
C SER A 444 -14.38 -7.58 74.55
N LEU A 445 -14.34 -8.38 73.49
CA LEU A 445 -15.44 -8.48 72.54
C LEU A 445 -16.58 -9.31 73.12
N GLY A 446 -17.79 -8.75 73.10
CA GLY A 446 -19.00 -9.52 73.34
C GLY A 446 -19.31 -10.48 72.19
N ALA A 447 -20.22 -11.43 72.44
CA ALA A 447 -20.67 -12.35 71.39
C ALA A 447 -21.21 -11.60 70.16
N GLY A 448 -20.55 -11.78 69.01
CA GLY A 448 -20.91 -11.15 67.74
C GLY A 448 -20.41 -9.71 67.56
N GLU A 449 -19.70 -9.15 68.54
CA GLU A 449 -18.90 -7.93 68.32
C GLU A 449 -17.66 -8.27 67.49
N THR A 450 -17.11 -7.28 66.78
CA THR A 450 -15.98 -7.52 65.86
C THR A 450 -14.88 -6.48 66.01
N LEU A 451 -13.65 -6.91 65.75
CA LEU A 451 -12.51 -6.05 65.46
C LEU A 451 -12.07 -6.29 64.02
N THR A 452 -11.65 -5.21 63.36
CA THR A 452 -11.02 -5.28 62.04
C THR A 452 -9.54 -4.98 62.20
N ASP A 453 -8.70 -5.84 61.63
CA ASP A 453 -7.26 -5.63 61.49
C ASP A 453 -6.95 -5.42 60.00
N GLU A 454 -6.46 -4.24 59.64
CA GLU A 454 -6.10 -3.88 58.26
C GLU A 454 -4.57 -3.93 58.13
N ILE A 455 -4.06 -4.80 57.27
CA ILE A 455 -2.63 -5.04 57.08
C ILE A 455 -2.28 -4.78 55.62
N THR A 456 -1.49 -3.73 55.37
CA THR A 456 -1.01 -3.38 54.03
C THR A 456 0.20 -4.24 53.65
N ILE A 457 0.08 -4.94 52.53
CA ILE A 457 1.16 -5.70 51.88
C ILE A 457 1.71 -4.91 50.68
N ALA A 458 2.92 -5.23 50.23
CA ALA A 458 3.56 -4.59 49.08
C ALA A 458 4.12 -5.62 48.08
N GLY A 459 4.03 -5.29 46.79
CA GLY A 459 4.76 -5.96 45.71
C GLY A 459 6.23 -5.50 45.62
N SER A 460 7.00 -6.20 44.78
CA SER A 460 8.41 -5.89 44.52
C SER A 460 8.63 -4.55 43.79
N ASP A 461 7.61 -4.09 43.08
CA ASP A 461 7.50 -2.79 42.39
C ASP A 461 7.14 -1.64 43.35
N GLY A 462 6.75 -1.96 44.59
CA GLY A 462 6.31 -0.99 45.59
C GLY A 462 4.82 -0.67 45.56
N ASN A 463 4.03 -1.28 44.67
CA ASN A 463 2.58 -1.21 44.72
C ASN A 463 2.07 -1.87 46.00
N THR A 464 1.00 -1.33 46.59
CA THR A 464 0.53 -1.77 47.91
C THR A 464 -0.97 -2.01 47.92
N GLU A 465 -1.40 -3.03 48.66
CA GLU A 465 -2.83 -3.32 48.85
C GLU A 465 -3.10 -3.85 50.27
N THR A 466 -4.34 -3.79 50.73
CA THR A 466 -4.69 -4.12 52.14
C THR A 466 -5.40 -5.46 52.26
N ILE A 467 -4.89 -6.33 53.15
CA ILE A 467 -5.62 -7.51 53.61
C ILE A 467 -6.39 -7.15 54.88
N THR A 468 -7.70 -7.41 54.86
CA THR A 468 -8.61 -7.08 55.98
C THR A 468 -9.03 -8.34 56.74
N ILE A 469 -8.71 -8.40 58.03
CA ILE A 469 -9.05 -9.51 58.92
C ILE A 469 -10.15 -9.11 59.90
N THR A 470 -11.25 -9.84 59.92
CA THR A 470 -12.34 -9.66 60.88
C THR A 470 -12.24 -10.67 62.01
N ILE A 471 -11.99 -10.20 63.24
CA ILE A 471 -12.01 -11.02 64.45
C ILE A 471 -13.39 -10.89 65.11
N THR A 472 -14.11 -12.01 65.26
CA THR A 472 -15.45 -12.04 65.89
C THR A 472 -15.36 -12.54 67.33
N GLY A 473 -15.95 -11.79 68.25
CA GLY A 473 -15.95 -12.10 69.67
C GLY A 473 -16.89 -13.21 70.08
N VAL A 474 -16.55 -13.89 71.17
CA VAL A 474 -17.40 -14.84 71.88
C VAL A 474 -17.60 -14.38 73.32
N ASN A 475 -18.71 -14.78 73.94
CA ASN A 475 -18.99 -14.31 75.29
C ASN A 475 -18.20 -15.10 76.35
N ASP A 476 -17.37 -14.40 77.11
CA ASP A 476 -16.62 -14.92 78.24
C ASP A 476 -17.48 -15.46 79.40
N ILE A 477 -16.93 -16.43 80.14
CA ILE A 477 -17.54 -16.92 81.38
C ILE A 477 -17.24 -15.93 82.52
N PRO A 478 -18.25 -15.40 83.23
CA PRO A 478 -18.02 -14.44 84.31
C PRO A 478 -17.27 -15.09 85.49
N VAL A 479 -16.22 -14.43 85.97
CA VAL A 479 -15.45 -14.86 87.16
C VAL A 479 -15.89 -14.04 88.38
N VAL A 480 -16.46 -14.73 89.38
CA VAL A 480 -16.78 -14.12 90.69
C VAL A 480 -15.63 -14.32 91.66
N THR A 481 -14.95 -13.23 92.04
CA THR A 481 -13.91 -13.28 93.07
C THR A 481 -14.52 -12.96 94.43
N VAL A 482 -14.54 -13.93 95.34
CA VAL A 482 -15.04 -13.70 96.71
C VAL A 482 -13.99 -12.94 97.49
N GLY A 483 -14.22 -11.65 97.75
CA GLY A 483 -13.38 -10.88 98.66
C GLY A 483 -13.36 -11.54 100.05
N THR A 484 -12.21 -11.58 100.70
CA THR A 484 -12.09 -12.06 102.09
C THR A 484 -13.14 -11.36 102.95
N PRO A 485 -14.00 -12.07 103.70
CA PRO A 485 -15.00 -11.44 104.54
C PRO A 485 -14.32 -10.56 105.57
N SER A 486 -14.49 -9.24 105.42
CA SER A 486 -14.10 -8.26 106.43
C SER A 486 -15.17 -8.27 107.52
N ALA A 487 -14.79 -8.79 108.69
CA ALA A 487 -15.50 -8.82 109.97
C ALA A 487 -16.39 -10.05 110.25
N ASN A 488 -16.06 -10.72 111.36
CA ASN A 488 -16.90 -11.68 112.06
C ASN A 488 -18.23 -11.00 112.43
N ALA A 489 -19.34 -11.45 111.85
CA ALA A 489 -20.65 -11.17 112.42
C ALA A 489 -20.77 -12.00 113.72
N VAL A 490 -20.85 -11.32 114.87
CA VAL A 490 -21.17 -11.97 116.14
C VAL A 490 -22.70 -12.03 116.25
N GLU A 491 -23.23 -13.24 116.36
CA GLU A 491 -24.65 -13.51 116.65
C GLU A 491 -24.96 -13.13 118.12
N ASP A 492 -26.05 -12.40 118.36
CA ASP A 492 -26.53 -12.14 119.72
C ASP A 492 -27.31 -13.37 120.22
N ALA A 493 -26.76 -14.06 121.21
CA ALA A 493 -27.31 -15.28 121.79
C ALA A 493 -28.43 -14.96 122.78
N ALA A 494 -29.63 -15.50 122.55
CA ALA A 494 -30.72 -15.47 123.52
C ALA A 494 -30.53 -16.52 124.63
N ASP A 495 -30.74 -16.14 125.90
CA ASP A 495 -31.14 -17.08 126.96
C ASP A 495 -32.13 -16.47 127.97
N ARG A 496 -32.97 -17.35 128.52
CA ARG A 496 -34.28 -17.18 129.13
C ARG A 496 -34.25 -17.21 130.67
N SER A 497 -35.28 -16.58 131.27
CA SER A 497 -36.14 -17.04 132.41
C SER A 497 -36.02 -16.26 133.74
N PRO A 498 -37.01 -16.28 134.69
CA PRO A 498 -38.49 -16.51 134.68
C PRO A 498 -39.31 -15.44 135.52
N PRO A 499 -40.66 -15.52 135.70
CA PRO A 499 -41.48 -14.58 136.52
C PRO A 499 -41.92 -15.17 137.90
N PRO A 500 -42.76 -14.52 138.75
CA PRO A 500 -42.69 -13.17 139.38
C PRO A 500 -42.94 -13.17 140.93
N SER A 501 -42.95 -11.98 141.58
CA SER A 501 -43.87 -11.50 142.68
C SER A 501 -43.17 -10.83 143.90
N PRO A 502 -43.86 -10.06 144.78
CA PRO A 502 -44.48 -8.74 144.57
C PRO A 502 -44.23 -7.71 145.72
N SER A 503 -44.75 -6.48 145.55
CA SER A 503 -45.04 -5.43 146.57
C SER A 503 -43.81 -4.60 147.06
N ARG A 504 -43.87 -3.28 147.32
CA ARG A 504 -44.96 -2.39 147.79
C ARG A 504 -44.54 -0.90 147.64
N MET A 505 -45.52 -0.02 147.36
CA MET A 505 -45.68 1.43 147.69
C MET A 505 -44.45 2.32 148.00
N SER A 506 -44.37 3.51 147.36
CA SER A 506 -44.72 4.80 148.01
C SER A 506 -44.82 5.97 147.00
N MET A 507 -45.55 7.01 147.42
CA MET A 507 -46.07 8.22 146.76
C MET A 507 -44.97 9.16 146.19
N ALA A 508 -45.20 10.19 145.35
CA ALA A 508 -46.25 11.21 145.38
C ALA A 508 -46.29 12.08 144.09
N THR A 509 -47.52 12.40 143.63
CA THR A 509 -48.09 13.72 143.22
C THR A 509 -47.22 14.69 142.38
N THR A 510 -47.64 15.28 141.24
CA THR A 510 -48.78 16.23 141.10
C THR A 510 -48.92 16.76 139.64
N ARG A 511 -50.18 16.73 139.12
CA ARG A 511 -50.90 17.59 138.13
C ARG A 511 -50.27 17.93 136.76
N ARG A 512 -50.88 17.56 135.60
CA ARG A 512 -52.15 18.05 134.94
C ARG A 512 -52.12 19.54 134.53
N PRO A 513 -52.92 20.00 133.52
CA PRO A 513 -53.61 19.31 132.40
C PRO A 513 -53.51 20.07 131.03
N ILE A 514 -53.60 19.41 129.86
CA ILE A 514 -54.76 19.20 128.94
C ILE A 514 -55.55 20.47 128.55
N ARG A 515 -55.67 20.79 127.24
CA ARG A 515 -56.91 20.73 126.40
C ARG A 515 -56.73 21.40 125.01
N SER A 516 -57.11 20.71 123.91
CA SER A 516 -58.37 20.84 123.12
C SER A 516 -58.35 22.09 122.22
N THR A 517 -58.61 22.00 120.92
CA THR A 517 -59.70 21.30 120.20
C THR A 517 -59.23 20.56 118.96
#